data_AF-A0A2S6U210-F1
#
_entry.id   AF-A0A2S6U210-F1
#
_cell.length_a   1.000
_cell.length_b   1.000
_cell.length_c   1.000
_cell.angle_alpha   90.00
_cell.angle_beta   90.00
_cell.angle_gamma   90.00
#
_symmetry.space_group_name_H-M   'P 1'
#
loop_
_entity.id
_entity.type
_entity.pdbx_description
1 polymer ?
#
loop_
_entity_poly.entity_id
_entity_poly.type
_entity_poly.pdbx_seq_one_letter_code
_entity_poly.pdbx_strand_id
1 'polypeptide(L)' 'MLSDCGFVDIEIGPACDTFGGARGEPNARTFEVFGYPFLARKPG' A
#
# COMPACT_ATOMS: atom_id res chain seq x y z
N MET A 1 -12.09 2.45 1.76
CA MET A 1 -10.89 2.91 2.50
C MET A 1 -10.77 2.14 3.82
N LEU A 2 -9.58 2.07 4.43
CA LEU A 2 -9.36 1.38 5.71
C LEU A 2 -10.33 1.88 6.82
N SER A 3 -10.64 3.17 6.79
CA SER A 3 -11.67 3.80 7.63
C SER A 3 -13.05 3.16 7.48
N ASP A 4 -13.46 2.84 6.24
CA ASP A 4 -14.77 2.27 5.93
C ASP A 4 -14.86 0.80 6.39
N CYS A 5 -13.70 0.17 6.61
CA CYS A 5 -13.57 -1.15 7.21
C CYS A 5 -13.50 -1.10 8.75
N GLY A 6 -13.65 0.08 9.36
CA GLY A 6 -13.66 0.29 10.81
C GLY A 6 -12.27 0.39 11.44
N PHE A 7 -11.20 0.55 10.66
CA PHE A 7 -9.88 0.84 11.21
C PHE A 7 -9.77 2.32 11.62
N VAL A 8 -9.04 2.57 12.71
CA VAL A 8 -8.73 3.88 13.27
C VAL A 8 -7.22 3.99 13.50
N ASP A 9 -6.73 5.18 13.90
CA ASP A 9 -5.30 5.45 14.13
C ASP A 9 -4.45 5.02 12.92
N ILE A 10 -4.84 5.46 11.72
CA ILE A 10 -4.26 5.04 10.45
C ILE A 10 -3.03 5.90 10.15
N GLU A 11 -1.89 5.26 9.98
CA GLU A 11 -0.64 5.85 9.52
C GLU A 11 -0.20 5.17 8.22
N ILE A 12 0.05 5.97 7.18
CA ILE A 12 0.54 5.50 5.88
C ILE A 12 2.02 5.85 5.77
N GLY A 13 2.87 4.84 5.56
CA GLY A 13 4.29 5.00 5.36
C GLY A 13 4.67 5.42 3.93
N PRO A 14 5.97 5.51 3.64
CA PRO A 14 6.45 5.94 2.33
C PRO A 14 6.08 4.95 1.22
N ALA A 15 6.03 5.45 -0.02
CA ALA A 15 5.87 4.60 -1.20
C ALA A 15 7.03 3.61 -1.30
N CYS A 16 6.69 2.34 -1.52
CA CYS A 16 7.62 1.24 -1.73
C CYS A 16 7.44 0.68 -3.14
N ASP A 17 8.56 0.42 -3.82
CA ASP A 17 8.55 -0.31 -5.07
C ASP A 17 8.34 -1.81 -4.78
N THR A 18 7.11 -2.30 -5.01
CA THR A 18 6.77 -3.71 -4.78
C THR A 18 7.10 -4.61 -5.96
N PHE A 19 7.48 -4.03 -7.10
CA PHE A 19 7.68 -4.77 -8.35
C PHE A 19 9.12 -4.77 -8.85
N GLY A 20 10.04 -4.03 -8.22
CA GLY A 20 11.47 -4.07 -8.55
C GLY A 20 12.02 -5.49 -8.58
N GLY A 21 12.52 -5.92 -9.74
CA GLY A 21 13.05 -7.27 -9.98
C GLY A 21 12.01 -8.36 -10.24
N ALA A 22 10.70 -8.04 -10.21
CA ALA A 22 9.66 -8.99 -10.53
C ALA A 22 9.46 -9.13 -12.05
N ARG A 23 9.01 -10.30 -12.51
CA ARG A 23 8.69 -10.53 -13.93
C ARG A 23 7.66 -9.52 -14.49
N GLY A 24 6.78 -9.01 -13.64
CA GLY A 24 5.74 -8.03 -13.99
C GLY A 24 6.16 -6.57 -13.91
N GLU A 25 7.41 -6.27 -13.52
CA GLU A 25 7.89 -4.89 -13.33
C GLU A 25 7.58 -3.96 -14.51
N PRO A 26 7.85 -4.33 -15.78
CA PRO A 26 7.60 -3.41 -16.90
C PRO A 26 6.14 -2.97 -17.02
N ASN A 27 5.20 -3.88 -16.75
CA ASN A 27 3.77 -3.59 -16.78
C ASN A 27 3.34 -2.74 -15.58
N ALA A 28 3.95 -2.94 -14.40
CA ALA A 28 3.68 -2.14 -13.22
C ALA A 28 4.17 -0.69 -13.39
N ARG A 29 5.29 -0.48 -14.09
CA ARG A 29 5.82 0.87 -14.39
C ARG A 29 4.89 1.69 -15.27
N THR A 30 4.15 1.08 -16.19
CA THR A 30 3.15 1.78 -17.03
C THR A 30 2.05 2.49 -16.25
N PHE A 31 1.81 2.07 -15.01
CA PHE A 31 0.75 2.63 -14.16
C PHE A 31 1.31 3.25 -12.87
N GLU A 32 2.62 3.48 -12.79
CA GLU A 32 3.29 4.06 -11.61
C GLU A 32 2.87 3.38 -10.30
N VAL A 33 2.81 2.05 -10.30
CA VAL A 33 2.27 1.30 -9.15
C VAL A 33 3.28 1.25 -8.01
N PHE A 34 2.88 1.76 -6.85
CA PHE A 34 3.61 1.65 -5.58
C PHE A 34 2.75 0.99 -4.51
N GLY A 35 3.40 0.24 -3.62
CA GLY A 35 2.79 -0.19 -2.37
C GLY A 35 3.03 0.85 -1.28
N TYR A 36 2.07 0.99 -0.36
CA TYR A 36 2.22 1.85 0.81
C TYR A 36 2.01 0.99 2.07
N PRO A 37 3.03 0.79 2.90
CA PRO A 37 2.85 0.12 4.17
C PRO A 37 1.95 0.99 5.05
N PHE A 38 1.11 0.37 5.86
CA PHE A 38 0.26 1.08 6.80
C PHE A 38 0.25 0.41 8.15
N LEU A 39 0.08 1.23 9.19
CA LEU A 39 -0.25 0.80 10.53
C LEU A 39 -1.66 1.31 10.82
N ALA A 40 -2.53 0.45 11.35
CA ALA A 40 -3.86 0.85 11.76
C ALA A 40 -4.36 -0.04 12.89
N ARG A 41 -5.22 0.51 13.75
CA ARG A 41 -5.85 -0.21 14.85
C ARG A 41 -7.30 -0.54 14.50
N LYS A 42 -7.73 -1.77 14.78
CA LYS A 42 -9.16 -2.13 14.73
C LYS A 42 -9.75 -2.06 16.15
N PRO A 43 -10.75 -1.21 16.40
CA PRO A 43 -11.50 -1.25 17.65
C PRO A 43 -12.22 -2.58 17.79
N GLY A 44 -12.19 -3.16 19.00
CA GLY A 44 -12.95 -4.36 19.36
C GLY A 44 -14.45 -4.07 19.47
#